data_AF-A0AAW2EG54-F1
#
_entry.id   AF-A0AAW2EG54-F1
#
_cell.length_a   1.000
_cell.length_b   1.000
_cell.length_c   1.000
_cell.angle_alpha   90.00
_cell.angle_beta   90.00
_cell.angle_gamma   90.00
#
_symmetry.space_group_name_H-M   'P 1'
#
loop_
_entity.id
_entity.type
_entity.pdbx_description
1 polymer ?
#
loop_
_entity_poly.entity_id
_entity_poly.type
_entity_poly.pdbx_seq_one_letter_code
_entity_poly.pdbx_strand_id
1 'polypeptide(L)'
;MDFTQEPRDNDDVIKEFQDKETDARIEYDESTKDDEDDVAKKKKTDIETEIKDKALKEERKDVKAESEIFDEIDILTSFVMEFEAKRRKDLVTKAEEEKKQLRHLIRIERKKDDDASEETLITPEDEEVVSDRASTESSVHPCLREIEISDSQMKLVNPYTMYRVPNDPGLLPAFSQLRERPPIYGVNDVQKFYDIVKRMGSRPIGPVKDMLTTDYLNLRYYGFRSPVMKALCDTLANNTFVQKLDLKDNKLTPYSCKYLNDLLLVNNTITDLSLSGCRIGVRGAKKLYNAISENTTLKTLDLSRCNLGNEGFEHIASALSINQNLESVNLTDNCLEKICSKNVRDLLTYSCLTHLNLSWNSLYDVDTWKGLVDGFNKNETLRSLNLSWNALDKQCLPHLCKLLSSSKNIEKLDLSWNRFTESDAGIIAKALSKNSSLQELYLGNNPLKAEGASDLIHALTPKLSPNSVLRLLDLENVWAKKDVLPNLETIKMLKPWLTINLGGILSNYPVVEPNVKRILLKRANYEAMLPKKKKQRRNFGHFIMSLTDKNISRANFMQLVKKFNLKLSASLIDEIMNAFTGPKNTIDQTQLKLFYLEEYPETTAKPLTLKKKKLKPVKT
;
A
#
# COMPACT_ATOMS: atom_id res chain seq x y z
N MET A 1 33.16 62.14 13.39
CA MET A 1 31.90 62.86 13.15
C MET A 1 31.95 63.38 11.72
N ASP A 2 30.79 63.37 11.07
CA ASP A 2 30.47 63.61 9.66
C ASP A 2 30.78 62.46 8.71
N PHE A 3 29.87 61.50 8.52
CA PHE A 3 28.53 61.50 7.90
C PHE A 3 28.54 61.47 6.36
N THR A 4 27.91 60.39 5.91
CA THR A 4 27.70 59.79 4.60
C THR A 4 26.45 60.31 3.87
N GLN A 5 26.33 59.90 2.59
CA GLN A 5 25.17 59.92 1.65
C GLN A 5 25.20 61.10 0.65
N GLU A 6 25.04 60.91 -0.66
CA GLU A 6 24.09 60.07 -1.42
C GLU A 6 24.69 59.45 -2.72
N PRO A 7 24.04 58.41 -3.33
CA PRO A 7 24.38 57.89 -4.66
C PRO A 7 23.46 58.44 -5.77
N ARG A 8 23.99 58.49 -7.01
CA ARG A 8 23.27 58.85 -8.24
C ARG A 8 22.90 57.60 -9.05
N ASP A 9 21.72 57.67 -9.67
CA ASP A 9 21.20 56.79 -10.72
C ASP A 9 22.09 56.75 -11.96
N ASN A 10 22.04 55.63 -12.69
CA ASN A 10 22.24 55.57 -14.14
C ASN A 10 21.70 54.25 -14.69
N ASP A 11 20.53 54.33 -15.33
CA ASP A 11 20.08 53.41 -16.37
C ASP A 11 20.91 53.65 -17.63
N ASP A 12 21.57 52.61 -18.15
CA ASP A 12 21.70 52.29 -19.57
C ASP A 12 22.69 51.13 -19.76
N VAL A 13 22.35 50.26 -20.72
CA VAL A 13 23.20 49.40 -21.57
C VAL A 13 22.51 48.04 -21.79
N ILE A 14 21.58 48.05 -22.74
CA ILE A 14 21.20 46.88 -23.55
C ILE A 14 21.77 47.12 -24.95
N LYS A 15 22.80 46.35 -25.32
CA LYS A 15 23.22 46.00 -26.69
C LYS A 15 24.58 45.34 -26.60
N GLU A 16 24.64 44.01 -26.77
CA GLU A 16 25.75 43.39 -27.51
C GLU A 16 25.56 41.87 -27.72
N PHE A 17 25.99 41.43 -28.91
CA PHE A 17 26.27 40.07 -29.39
C PHE A 17 25.12 39.18 -29.94
N GLN A 18 24.68 39.54 -31.16
CA GLN A 18 24.50 38.58 -32.25
C GLN A 18 25.53 38.91 -33.34
N ASP A 19 26.38 37.93 -33.68
CA ASP A 19 26.86 37.65 -35.05
C ASP A 19 28.00 36.63 -35.01
N LYS A 20 27.86 35.56 -35.83
CA LYS A 20 28.87 34.93 -36.70
C LYS A 20 28.52 33.46 -36.98
N GLU A 21 28.05 33.16 -38.20
CA GLU A 21 28.80 32.40 -39.23
C GLU A 21 27.87 31.86 -40.34
N THR A 22 28.04 32.43 -41.53
CA THR A 22 27.78 31.90 -42.89
C THR A 22 29.03 32.36 -43.68
N ASP A 23 29.66 31.69 -44.63
CA ASP A 23 29.28 30.66 -45.59
C ASP A 23 30.58 30.25 -46.32
N ALA A 24 30.76 29.00 -46.75
CA ALA A 24 31.66 28.65 -47.87
C ALA A 24 31.44 27.21 -48.37
N ARG A 25 30.77 27.10 -49.52
CA ARG A 25 30.66 25.91 -50.37
C ARG A 25 31.90 25.71 -51.25
N ILE A 26 32.34 24.46 -51.45
CA ILE A 26 32.96 23.98 -52.69
C ILE A 26 32.48 22.54 -52.96
N GLU A 27 31.87 22.32 -54.14
CA GLU A 27 31.52 21.02 -54.75
C GLU A 27 32.73 20.40 -55.48
N TYR A 28 32.81 19.06 -55.57
CA TYR A 28 32.86 18.29 -56.83
C TYR A 28 32.95 16.77 -56.56
N ASP A 29 31.89 16.08 -57.01
CA ASP A 29 31.82 14.87 -57.85
C ASP A 29 32.15 13.43 -57.42
N GLU A 30 31.35 12.55 -58.03
CA GLU A 30 31.05 11.13 -57.81
C GLU A 30 32.15 10.13 -58.21
N SER A 31 32.19 8.96 -57.55
CA SER A 31 31.91 7.64 -58.18
C SER A 31 32.39 6.42 -57.36
N THR A 32 31.62 5.34 -57.48
CA THR A 32 31.91 3.91 -57.19
C THR A 32 31.60 3.35 -55.78
N LYS A 33 30.39 2.78 -55.64
CA LYS A 33 30.11 1.34 -55.40
C LYS A 33 28.80 1.15 -54.63
N ASP A 34 27.74 0.84 -55.38
CA ASP A 34 26.58 0.11 -54.90
C ASP A 34 26.91 -1.39 -54.72
N ASP A 35 25.98 -2.07 -54.04
CA ASP A 35 25.79 -3.52 -53.95
C ASP A 35 26.37 -4.23 -52.72
N GLU A 36 25.82 -3.97 -51.53
CA GLU A 36 25.66 -5.02 -50.50
C GLU A 36 24.63 -4.73 -49.37
N ASP A 37 24.02 -3.53 -49.29
CA ASP A 37 23.22 -3.14 -48.12
C ASP A 37 21.68 -3.27 -48.25
N ASP A 38 21.14 -3.60 -49.42
CA ASP A 38 19.67 -3.61 -49.64
C ASP A 38 18.96 -4.95 -49.38
N VAL A 39 19.72 -6.04 -49.21
CA VAL A 39 19.13 -7.36 -48.87
C VAL A 39 18.96 -7.55 -47.36
N ALA A 40 19.74 -6.85 -46.55
CA ALA A 40 19.69 -6.95 -45.09
C ALA A 40 18.57 -6.11 -44.45
N LYS A 41 18.14 -5.02 -45.09
CA LYS A 41 17.06 -4.16 -44.58
C LYS A 41 15.65 -4.72 -44.86
N LYS A 42 15.45 -5.42 -45.98
CA LYS A 42 14.13 -6.02 -46.31
C LYS A 42 13.78 -7.24 -45.45
N LYS A 43 14.75 -8.10 -45.11
CA LYS A 43 14.50 -9.27 -44.25
C LYS A 43 14.23 -8.93 -42.78
N LYS A 44 14.66 -7.75 -42.31
CA LYS A 44 14.45 -7.33 -40.92
C LYS A 44 13.07 -6.69 -40.71
N THR A 45 12.53 -6.04 -41.74
CA THR A 45 11.17 -5.47 -41.71
C THR A 45 10.08 -6.52 -41.85
N ASP A 46 10.33 -7.62 -42.57
CA ASP A 46 9.33 -8.68 -42.79
C ASP A 46 9.15 -9.58 -41.54
N ILE A 47 10.19 -9.74 -40.71
CA ILE A 47 10.12 -10.52 -39.46
C ILE A 47 9.48 -9.70 -38.33
N GLU A 48 9.72 -8.38 -38.27
CA GLU A 48 9.08 -7.50 -37.29
C GLU A 48 7.59 -7.26 -37.58
N THR A 49 7.15 -7.38 -38.84
CA THR A 49 5.74 -7.31 -39.21
C THR A 49 5.00 -8.62 -38.94
N GLU A 50 5.61 -9.79 -39.16
CA GLU A 50 5.01 -11.08 -38.79
C GLU A 50 4.87 -11.30 -37.27
N ILE A 51 5.79 -10.76 -36.46
CA ILE A 51 5.72 -10.85 -34.99
C ILE A 51 4.66 -9.89 -34.44
N LYS A 52 4.53 -8.68 -35.02
CA LYS A 52 3.46 -7.73 -34.66
C LYS A 52 2.08 -8.25 -35.05
N ASP A 53 1.94 -8.88 -36.21
CA ASP A 53 0.65 -9.43 -36.67
C ASP A 53 0.22 -10.69 -35.90
N LYS A 54 1.15 -11.46 -35.33
CA LYS A 54 0.83 -12.56 -34.40
C LYS A 54 0.43 -12.04 -33.01
N ALA A 55 1.14 -11.04 -32.47
CA ALA A 55 0.80 -10.41 -31.20
C ALA A 55 -0.56 -9.68 -31.25
N LEU A 56 -0.87 -8.99 -32.36
CA LEU A 56 -2.17 -8.35 -32.60
C LEU A 56 -3.32 -9.36 -32.81
N LYS A 57 -3.03 -10.61 -33.17
CA LYS A 57 -4.04 -11.68 -33.29
C LYS A 57 -4.30 -12.41 -31.96
N GLU A 58 -3.33 -12.45 -31.06
CA GLU A 58 -3.51 -12.95 -29.67
C GLU A 58 -4.23 -11.90 -28.81
N GLU A 59 -3.85 -10.62 -28.87
CA GLU A 59 -4.58 -9.54 -28.17
C GLU A 59 -6.04 -9.41 -28.66
N ARG A 60 -6.32 -9.63 -29.95
CA ARG A 60 -7.71 -9.63 -30.47
C ARG A 60 -8.54 -10.84 -30.05
N LYS A 61 -7.92 -11.93 -29.58
CA LYS A 61 -8.64 -13.09 -29.01
C LYS A 61 -8.93 -12.88 -27.52
N ASP A 62 -8.00 -12.26 -26.79
CA ASP A 62 -8.19 -11.95 -25.36
C ASP A 62 -9.18 -10.80 -25.14
N VAL A 63 -9.17 -9.78 -26.00
CA VAL A 63 -10.18 -8.70 -25.97
C VAL A 63 -11.59 -9.19 -26.35
N LYS A 64 -11.70 -10.25 -27.16
CA LYS A 64 -13.00 -10.88 -27.47
C LYS A 64 -13.53 -11.74 -26.32
N ALA A 65 -12.64 -12.45 -25.62
CA ALA A 65 -13.01 -13.23 -24.43
C ALA A 65 -13.41 -12.31 -23.26
N GLU A 66 -12.77 -11.14 -23.09
CA GLU A 66 -13.17 -10.15 -22.09
C GLU A 66 -14.47 -9.40 -22.43
N SER A 67 -14.76 -9.14 -23.71
CA SER A 67 -16.04 -8.56 -24.13
C SER A 67 -17.22 -9.54 -23.93
N GLU A 68 -17.00 -10.85 -24.13
CA GLU A 68 -18.04 -11.86 -23.92
C GLU A 68 -18.37 -12.06 -22.42
N ILE A 69 -17.40 -11.86 -21.52
CA ILE A 69 -17.61 -11.89 -20.05
C ILE A 69 -18.35 -10.64 -19.55
N PHE A 70 -18.14 -9.48 -20.19
CA PHE A 70 -18.82 -8.24 -19.83
C PHE A 70 -20.31 -8.25 -20.22
N ASP A 71 -20.64 -8.84 -21.37
CA ASP A 71 -22.03 -9.00 -21.83
C ASP A 71 -22.83 -9.99 -20.96
N GLU A 72 -22.21 -11.07 -20.44
CA GLU A 72 -22.89 -12.01 -19.51
C GLU A 72 -23.21 -11.37 -18.15
N ILE A 73 -22.37 -10.44 -17.66
CA ILE A 73 -22.60 -9.72 -16.40
C ILE A 73 -23.74 -8.70 -16.54
N ASP A 74 -23.89 -8.06 -17.69
CA ASP A 74 -25.00 -7.12 -17.96
C ASP A 74 -26.34 -7.86 -18.17
N ILE A 75 -26.33 -9.06 -18.74
CA ILE A 75 -27.51 -9.94 -18.82
C ILE A 75 -27.95 -10.39 -17.42
N LEU A 76 -27.01 -10.78 -16.55
CA LEU A 76 -27.32 -11.15 -15.16
C LEU A 76 -27.84 -9.95 -14.34
N THR A 77 -27.28 -8.77 -14.57
CA THR A 77 -27.70 -7.55 -13.86
C THR A 77 -29.09 -7.09 -14.31
N SER A 78 -29.38 -7.14 -15.62
CA SER A 78 -30.72 -6.85 -16.15
C SER A 78 -31.76 -7.88 -15.69
N PHE A 79 -31.42 -9.18 -15.65
CA PHE A 79 -32.30 -10.22 -15.14
C PHE A 79 -32.61 -10.06 -13.64
N VAL A 80 -31.60 -9.72 -12.81
CA VAL A 80 -31.81 -9.44 -11.39
C VAL A 80 -32.70 -8.21 -11.19
N MET A 81 -32.50 -7.15 -11.98
CA MET A 81 -33.32 -5.94 -11.93
C MET A 81 -34.77 -6.21 -12.34
N GLU A 82 -34.99 -7.04 -13.37
CA GLU A 82 -36.33 -7.44 -13.82
C GLU A 82 -37.03 -8.37 -12.83
N PHE A 83 -36.28 -9.30 -12.21
CA PHE A 83 -36.77 -10.16 -11.15
C PHE A 83 -37.16 -9.37 -9.89
N GLU A 84 -36.36 -8.39 -9.48
CA GLU A 84 -36.68 -7.49 -8.36
C GLU A 84 -37.85 -6.55 -8.68
N ALA A 85 -38.01 -6.12 -9.93
CA ALA A 85 -39.16 -5.34 -10.38
C ALA A 85 -40.45 -6.17 -10.34
N LYS A 86 -40.40 -7.43 -10.78
CA LYS A 86 -41.53 -8.37 -10.72
C LYS A 86 -41.92 -8.67 -9.27
N ARG A 87 -40.94 -8.92 -8.40
CA ARG A 87 -41.17 -9.14 -6.97
C ARG A 87 -41.75 -7.92 -6.25
N ARG A 88 -41.35 -6.69 -6.66
CA ARG A 88 -41.98 -5.44 -6.18
C ARG A 88 -43.42 -5.31 -6.65
N LYS A 89 -43.72 -5.65 -7.91
CA LYS A 89 -45.10 -5.65 -8.42
C LYS A 89 -45.98 -6.65 -7.66
N ASP A 90 -45.49 -7.86 -7.41
CA ASP A 90 -46.21 -8.88 -6.63
C ASP A 90 -46.43 -8.47 -5.17
N LEU A 91 -45.49 -7.75 -4.57
CA LEU A 91 -45.67 -7.18 -3.21
C LEU A 91 -46.70 -6.05 -3.19
N VAL A 92 -46.75 -5.22 -4.24
CA VAL A 92 -47.73 -4.14 -4.38
C VAL A 92 -49.13 -4.71 -4.62
N THR A 93 -49.29 -5.70 -5.48
CA THR A 93 -50.59 -6.35 -5.72
C THR A 93 -51.08 -7.07 -4.47
N LYS A 94 -50.20 -7.76 -3.74
CA LYS A 94 -50.54 -8.39 -2.46
C LYS A 94 -50.93 -7.36 -1.39
N ALA A 95 -50.23 -6.22 -1.32
CA ALA A 95 -50.59 -5.13 -0.42
C ALA A 95 -51.93 -4.47 -0.82
N GLU A 96 -52.24 -4.38 -2.12
CA GLU A 96 -53.53 -3.90 -2.60
C GLU A 96 -54.67 -4.87 -2.29
N GLU A 97 -54.45 -6.18 -2.42
CA GLU A 97 -55.40 -7.23 -2.03
C GLU A 97 -55.67 -7.22 -0.52
N GLU A 98 -54.62 -7.12 0.31
CA GLU A 98 -54.76 -6.96 1.77
C GLU A 98 -55.52 -5.66 2.11
N LYS A 99 -55.23 -4.55 1.41
CA LYS A 99 -55.96 -3.29 1.57
C LYS A 99 -57.41 -3.40 1.10
N LYS A 100 -57.71 -4.23 0.10
CA LYS A 100 -59.08 -4.50 -0.40
C LYS A 100 -59.86 -5.38 0.57
N GLN A 101 -59.22 -6.39 1.15
CA GLN A 101 -59.77 -7.22 2.23
C GLN A 101 -60.05 -6.37 3.49
N LEU A 102 -59.13 -5.49 3.87
CA LEU A 102 -59.32 -4.53 4.97
C LEU A 102 -60.48 -3.55 4.70
N ARG A 103 -60.64 -3.08 3.46
CA ARG A 103 -61.79 -2.24 3.07
C ARG A 103 -63.12 -2.99 3.14
N HIS A 104 -63.14 -4.27 2.78
CA HIS A 104 -64.33 -5.12 2.90
C HIS A 104 -64.71 -5.40 4.37
N LEU A 105 -63.73 -5.45 5.28
CA LEU A 105 -63.94 -5.53 6.73
C LEU A 105 -64.51 -4.23 7.33
N ILE A 106 -64.24 -3.07 6.72
CA ILE A 106 -64.58 -1.74 7.29
C ILE A 106 -65.89 -1.15 6.72
N ARG A 107 -66.58 -1.82 5.76
CA ARG A 107 -67.90 -1.40 5.24
C ARG A 107 -67.97 0.07 4.79
N ILE A 108 -66.94 0.55 4.09
CA ILE A 108 -66.97 1.85 3.40
C ILE A 108 -67.09 1.59 1.89
N GLU A 109 -68.29 1.77 1.35
CA GLU A 109 -68.53 1.82 -0.09
C GLU A 109 -68.44 3.27 -0.57
N ARG A 110 -67.59 3.55 -1.55
CA ARG A 110 -67.64 4.80 -2.32
C ARG A 110 -68.33 4.52 -3.65
N LYS A 111 -69.36 5.32 -3.95
CA LYS A 111 -69.87 5.53 -5.31
C LYS A 111 -68.74 6.05 -6.19
N LYS A 112 -68.63 5.47 -7.39
CA LYS A 112 -67.90 6.07 -8.51
C LYS A 112 -68.79 7.15 -9.12
N ASP A 113 -68.22 8.30 -9.38
CA ASP A 113 -68.49 9.08 -10.59
C ASP A 113 -67.17 9.76 -11.01
N ASP A 114 -67.05 9.88 -12.33
CA ASP A 114 -65.87 10.17 -13.10
C ASP A 114 -65.55 11.68 -13.23
N ASP A 115 -64.36 11.93 -13.77
CA ASP A 115 -63.86 13.14 -14.44
C ASP A 115 -63.28 14.33 -13.64
N ALA A 116 -61.97 14.44 -13.86
CA ALA A 116 -61.19 15.63 -14.20
C ALA A 116 -60.94 16.73 -13.15
N SER A 117 -59.62 16.96 -12.98
CA SER A 117 -58.90 18.08 -12.35
C SER A 117 -58.97 18.23 -10.83
N GLU A 118 -57.81 18.14 -10.19
CA GLU A 118 -57.34 18.98 -9.07
C GLU A 118 -55.84 18.66 -8.91
N GLU A 119 -54.95 19.58 -9.31
CA GLU A 119 -54.46 20.67 -8.47
C GLU A 119 -53.70 20.17 -7.23
N THR A 120 -52.38 20.18 -7.36
CA THR A 120 -51.46 20.29 -6.24
C THR A 120 -51.73 21.57 -5.47
N LEU A 121 -52.22 21.45 -4.23
CA LEU A 121 -52.21 22.54 -3.26
C LEU A 121 -50.80 22.67 -2.66
N ILE A 122 -50.14 23.73 -3.10
CA ILE A 122 -48.98 24.36 -2.48
C ILE A 122 -49.47 25.00 -1.17
N THR A 123 -48.79 24.71 -0.07
CA THR A 123 -48.90 25.48 1.18
C THR A 123 -48.04 26.74 1.08
N PRO A 124 -48.56 27.95 1.28
CA PRO A 124 -47.73 29.13 1.50
C PRO A 124 -47.71 29.57 2.97
N GLU A 125 -46.48 29.86 3.39
CA GLU A 125 -46.07 31.08 4.10
C GLU A 125 -46.32 31.21 5.61
N ASP A 126 -45.20 31.23 6.34
CA ASP A 126 -44.94 32.20 7.40
C ASP A 126 -43.81 33.12 6.88
N GLU A 127 -44.10 34.38 6.58
CA GLU A 127 -43.25 35.53 6.95
C GLU A 127 -43.93 36.89 6.68
N GLU A 128 -43.69 37.78 7.65
CA GLU A 128 -43.77 39.24 7.64
C GLU A 128 -45.09 40.01 7.88
N VAL A 129 -44.99 40.74 9.00
CA VAL A 129 -45.68 41.95 9.46
C VAL A 129 -45.78 43.02 8.37
N VAL A 130 -46.94 43.69 8.25
CA VAL A 130 -47.18 45.16 8.28
C VAL A 130 -48.64 45.46 7.83
N SER A 131 -49.21 46.50 8.43
CA SER A 131 -50.51 47.18 8.24
C SER A 131 -51.07 47.25 6.80
N ASP A 132 -52.38 47.41 6.50
CA ASP A 132 -53.33 48.40 6.99
C ASP A 132 -54.78 48.08 6.50
N ARG A 133 -55.79 48.46 7.29
CA ARG A 133 -57.19 48.87 6.99
C ARG A 133 -58.01 48.31 5.80
N ALA A 134 -59.24 47.88 6.16
CA ALA A 134 -60.57 48.29 5.63
C ALA A 134 -61.46 47.21 4.94
N SER A 135 -62.49 46.79 5.69
CA SER A 135 -63.92 46.62 5.33
C SER A 135 -64.32 46.12 3.93
N THR A 136 -65.05 44.99 3.87
CA THR A 136 -66.48 44.93 3.49
C THR A 136 -67.06 43.50 3.55
N GLU A 137 -68.10 43.35 4.38
CA GLU A 137 -69.35 42.59 4.18
C GLU A 137 -69.37 41.17 3.55
N SER A 138 -69.33 40.17 4.43
CA SER A 138 -70.41 39.18 4.69
C SER A 138 -71.47 38.89 3.61
N SER A 139 -71.41 37.69 3.02
CA SER A 139 -72.50 37.06 2.27
C SER A 139 -73.46 36.27 3.20
N VAL A 140 -74.55 36.91 3.62
CA VAL A 140 -75.68 36.25 4.30
C VAL A 140 -76.78 35.90 3.28
N HIS A 141 -77.26 34.66 3.34
CA HIS A 141 -78.24 34.07 2.43
C HIS A 141 -79.62 34.78 2.48
N PRO A 142 -80.41 34.82 1.38
CA PRO A 142 -81.63 35.65 1.25
C PRO A 142 -82.83 35.27 2.13
N CYS A 143 -82.74 34.21 2.93
CA CYS A 143 -83.83 33.71 3.78
C CYS A 143 -83.81 34.26 5.22
N LEU A 144 -82.87 35.16 5.55
CA LEU A 144 -82.76 35.81 6.87
C LEU A 144 -83.24 37.27 6.89
N ARG A 145 -83.89 37.74 5.82
CA ARG A 145 -84.32 39.14 5.69
C ARG A 145 -85.64 39.50 6.40
N GLU A 146 -86.37 38.54 6.96
CA GLU A 146 -87.68 38.79 7.57
C GLU A 146 -87.87 38.01 8.88
N ILE A 147 -87.06 38.34 9.89
CA ILE A 147 -87.46 38.10 11.28
C ILE A 147 -87.29 39.43 12.02
N GLU A 148 -88.41 40.13 12.26
CA GLU A 148 -88.45 41.24 13.20
C GLU A 148 -88.28 40.68 14.62
N ILE A 149 -87.10 40.88 15.20
CA ILE A 149 -86.83 40.54 16.59
C ILE A 149 -86.73 41.85 17.35
N SER A 150 -87.64 42.06 18.30
CA SER A 150 -87.59 43.20 19.21
C SER A 150 -86.29 43.16 20.03
N ASP A 151 -85.54 44.26 20.02
CA ASP A 151 -84.24 44.46 20.70
C ASP A 151 -84.23 44.22 22.22
N SER A 152 -85.36 43.88 22.82
CA SER A 152 -85.49 43.69 24.27
C SER A 152 -85.44 42.24 24.75
N GLN A 153 -85.23 41.23 23.88
CA GLN A 153 -85.13 39.82 24.31
C GLN A 153 -84.02 38.97 23.66
N MET A 154 -83.06 39.53 22.91
CA MET A 154 -81.91 38.77 22.41
C MET A 154 -80.71 38.81 23.37
N LYS A 155 -80.70 37.94 24.37
CA LYS A 155 -79.43 37.48 24.95
C LYS A 155 -78.73 36.62 23.89
N LEU A 156 -77.92 37.24 23.03
CA LEU A 156 -76.96 36.54 22.18
C LEU A 156 -75.91 35.86 23.05
N VAL A 157 -76.22 34.68 23.57
CA VAL A 157 -75.22 33.79 24.15
C VAL A 157 -74.52 33.11 22.99
N ASN A 158 -73.23 33.35 22.86
CA ASN A 158 -72.38 32.76 21.84
C ASN A 158 -72.54 31.21 21.84
N PRO A 159 -72.99 30.57 20.75
CA PRO A 159 -73.18 29.11 20.73
C PRO A 159 -71.87 28.34 20.95
N TYR A 160 -70.72 28.98 20.75
CA TYR A 160 -69.40 28.41 21.05
C TYR A 160 -69.03 28.43 22.54
N THR A 161 -69.77 29.13 23.41
CA THR A 161 -69.52 29.13 24.86
C THR A 161 -70.49 28.23 25.65
N MET A 162 -71.49 27.64 24.99
CA MET A 162 -72.43 26.70 25.62
C MET A 162 -71.94 25.24 25.66
N TYR A 163 -71.07 24.85 24.74
CA TYR A 163 -70.42 23.55 24.81
C TYR A 163 -69.23 23.68 25.74
N ARG A 164 -69.34 23.12 26.96
CA ARG A 164 -68.13 22.80 27.73
C ARG A 164 -67.27 21.95 26.80
N VAL A 165 -66.04 22.38 26.53
CA VAL A 165 -65.01 21.50 25.95
C VAL A 165 -65.09 20.23 26.79
N PRO A 166 -65.46 19.07 26.23
CA PRO A 166 -65.54 17.85 27.00
C PRO A 166 -64.21 17.70 27.70
N ASN A 167 -64.22 17.53 29.03
CA ASN A 167 -62.99 17.21 29.76
C ASN A 167 -62.34 16.05 28.99
N ASP A 168 -61.08 16.25 28.60
CA ASP A 168 -60.33 15.27 27.84
C ASP A 168 -60.61 13.88 28.44
N PRO A 169 -61.18 12.92 27.68
CA PRO A 169 -61.56 11.59 28.19
C PRO A 169 -60.36 10.75 28.64
N GLY A 170 -59.20 11.36 28.83
CA GLY A 170 -57.92 10.75 29.09
C GLY A 170 -57.09 10.54 27.84
N LEU A 171 -57.39 11.19 26.70
CA LEU A 171 -56.59 11.06 25.48
C LEU A 171 -55.19 11.64 25.66
N LEU A 172 -55.00 12.84 26.24
CA LEU A 172 -53.66 13.37 26.48
C LEU A 172 -52.88 12.52 27.51
N PRO A 173 -53.48 12.09 28.65
CA PRO A 173 -52.87 11.10 29.52
C PRO A 173 -52.53 9.78 28.80
N ALA A 174 -53.41 9.28 27.92
CA ALA A 174 -53.20 8.06 27.15
C ALA A 174 -52.08 8.23 26.10
N PHE A 175 -51.99 9.37 25.42
CA PHE A 175 -50.86 9.69 24.54
C PHE A 175 -49.55 9.85 25.31
N SER A 176 -49.60 10.38 26.54
CA SER A 176 -48.45 10.40 27.46
C SER A 176 -48.06 9.00 27.98
N GLN A 177 -49.00 8.05 28.06
CA GLN A 177 -48.71 6.66 28.42
C GLN A 177 -48.21 5.84 27.22
N LEU A 178 -48.66 6.14 26.00
CA LEU A 178 -48.21 5.50 24.77
C LEU A 178 -46.78 5.91 24.37
N ARG A 179 -46.37 7.15 24.70
CA ARG A 179 -44.97 7.55 24.59
C ARG A 179 -44.23 7.10 25.85
N GLU A 180 -43.61 5.92 25.78
CA GLU A 180 -42.58 5.56 26.75
C GLU A 180 -41.59 6.73 26.86
N ARG A 181 -41.42 7.30 28.06
CA ARG A 181 -40.43 8.34 28.29
C ARG A 181 -39.07 7.78 27.85
N PRO A 182 -38.28 8.52 27.05
CA PRO A 182 -36.96 8.03 26.67
C PRO A 182 -36.18 7.70 27.95
N PRO A 183 -35.59 6.51 28.04
CA PRO A 183 -34.81 6.13 29.22
C PRO A 183 -33.72 7.18 29.45
N ILE A 184 -33.61 7.65 30.69
CA ILE A 184 -32.55 8.58 31.10
C ILE A 184 -31.31 7.72 31.33
N TYR A 185 -30.31 7.90 30.48
CA TYR A 185 -29.04 7.17 30.57
C TYR A 185 -28.08 7.88 31.52
N GLY A 186 -27.29 7.10 32.27
CA GLY A 186 -26.23 7.64 33.11
C GLY A 186 -25.03 8.13 32.29
N VAL A 187 -24.11 8.85 32.94
CA VAL A 187 -22.96 9.55 32.32
C VAL A 187 -22.11 8.69 31.37
N ASN A 188 -22.07 7.37 31.58
CA ASN A 188 -21.19 6.47 30.82
C ASN A 188 -21.83 5.97 29.51
N ASP A 189 -23.11 6.27 29.23
CA ASP A 189 -23.87 5.88 28.02
C ASP A 189 -23.81 4.38 27.63
N VAL A 190 -23.34 3.50 28.53
CA VAL A 190 -23.27 2.06 28.32
C VAL A 190 -24.66 1.48 28.08
N GLN A 191 -25.63 1.79 28.95
CA GLN A 191 -26.99 1.24 28.82
C GLN A 191 -27.66 1.71 27.52
N LYS A 192 -27.34 2.94 27.07
CA LYS A 192 -27.78 3.48 25.78
C LYS A 192 -27.32 2.62 24.62
N PHE A 193 -26.06 2.17 24.63
CA PHE A 193 -25.53 1.28 23.59
C PHE A 193 -26.31 -0.03 23.54
N TYR A 194 -26.49 -0.69 24.69
CA TYR A 194 -27.17 -1.98 24.75
C TYR A 194 -28.65 -1.87 24.39
N ASP A 195 -29.35 -0.82 24.82
CA ASP A 195 -30.75 -0.59 24.50
C ASP A 195 -30.95 -0.31 23.01
N ILE A 196 -30.09 0.50 22.39
CA ILE A 196 -30.13 0.75 20.94
C ILE A 196 -29.86 -0.56 20.19
N VAL A 197 -28.80 -1.30 20.54
CA VAL A 197 -28.44 -2.54 19.84
C VAL A 197 -29.54 -3.61 19.98
N LYS A 198 -30.14 -3.72 21.17
CA LYS A 198 -31.27 -4.64 21.44
C LYS A 198 -32.52 -4.25 20.67
N ARG A 199 -32.88 -2.96 20.61
CA ARG A 199 -33.99 -2.44 19.78
C ARG A 199 -33.79 -2.74 18.30
N MET A 200 -32.54 -2.73 17.83
CA MET A 200 -32.17 -3.06 16.45
C MET A 200 -32.07 -4.57 16.18
N GLY A 201 -32.44 -5.43 17.14
CA GLY A 201 -32.43 -6.89 16.98
C GLY A 201 -31.04 -7.51 16.83
N SER A 202 -29.98 -6.78 17.20
CA SER A 202 -28.58 -7.23 17.10
C SER A 202 -28.05 -7.66 18.47
N ARG A 203 -27.02 -8.51 18.47
CA ARG A 203 -26.36 -8.91 19.72
C ARG A 203 -25.32 -7.85 20.12
N PRO A 204 -25.38 -7.31 21.35
CA PRO A 204 -24.40 -6.34 21.82
C PRO A 204 -23.04 -6.99 22.02
N ILE A 205 -22.00 -6.20 21.78
CA ILE A 205 -20.61 -6.61 22.00
C ILE A 205 -20.32 -6.46 23.49
N GLY A 206 -20.23 -7.58 24.20
CA GLY A 206 -20.02 -7.63 25.66
C GLY A 206 -18.91 -6.70 26.16
N PRO A 207 -17.68 -6.77 25.60
CA PRO A 207 -16.56 -5.96 26.05
C PRO A 207 -16.74 -4.44 25.94
N VAL A 208 -17.66 -3.95 25.08
CA VAL A 208 -17.89 -2.49 24.89
C VAL A 208 -18.32 -1.82 26.19
N LYS A 209 -19.04 -2.53 27.07
CA LYS A 209 -19.48 -1.97 28.35
C LYS A 209 -18.31 -1.47 29.19
N ASP A 210 -17.27 -2.28 29.29
CA ASP A 210 -16.12 -1.96 30.13
C ASP A 210 -15.23 -0.94 29.40
N MET A 211 -15.06 -1.09 28.08
CA MET A 211 -14.23 -0.20 27.26
C MET A 211 -14.77 1.24 27.15
N LEU A 212 -16.09 1.46 27.21
CA LEU A 212 -16.69 2.80 27.23
C LEU A 212 -16.37 3.61 28.51
N THR A 213 -15.84 2.95 29.54
CA THR A 213 -15.36 3.61 30.78
C THR A 213 -13.85 3.84 30.80
N THR A 214 -13.14 3.33 29.80
CA THR A 214 -11.68 3.48 29.65
C THR A 214 -11.36 4.52 28.58
N ASP A 215 -10.09 4.94 28.53
CA ASP A 215 -9.55 5.86 27.52
C ASP A 215 -9.42 5.22 26.14
N TYR A 216 -9.40 3.88 26.06
CA TYR A 216 -9.19 3.13 24.83
C TYR A 216 -10.34 2.18 24.49
N LEU A 217 -10.98 2.42 23.35
CA LEU A 217 -12.01 1.56 22.79
C LEU A 217 -11.46 0.76 21.60
N ASN A 218 -11.13 -0.51 21.87
CA ASN A 218 -10.59 -1.44 20.89
C ASN A 218 -11.68 -2.31 20.26
N LEU A 219 -11.99 -2.04 19.00
CA LEU A 219 -13.00 -2.74 18.23
C LEU A 219 -12.46 -3.27 16.90
N ARG A 220 -11.21 -3.74 16.89
CA ARG A 220 -10.61 -4.32 15.69
C ARG A 220 -11.27 -5.64 15.26
N TYR A 221 -11.40 -5.85 13.95
CA TYR A 221 -11.83 -7.14 13.36
C TYR A 221 -13.26 -7.63 13.70
N TYR A 222 -14.16 -6.76 14.15
CA TYR A 222 -15.53 -7.15 14.55
C TYR A 222 -16.53 -7.27 13.39
N GLY A 223 -16.25 -6.62 12.25
CA GLY A 223 -17.14 -6.63 11.08
C GLY A 223 -18.46 -5.90 11.33
N PHE A 224 -18.40 -4.62 11.72
CA PHE A 224 -19.60 -3.84 12.02
C PHE A 224 -20.60 -3.75 10.85
N ARG A 225 -21.88 -3.97 11.18
CA ARG A 225 -22.99 -3.53 10.33
C ARG A 225 -23.31 -2.08 10.64
N SER A 226 -23.79 -1.34 9.64
CA SER A 226 -24.15 0.08 9.76
C SER A 226 -25.03 0.43 10.99
N PRO A 227 -26.04 -0.37 11.39
CA PRO A 227 -26.82 -0.09 12.61
C PRO A 227 -26.03 -0.10 13.91
N VAL A 228 -25.11 -1.06 14.06
CA VAL A 228 -24.27 -1.16 15.27
C VAL A 228 -23.30 0.01 15.32
N MET A 229 -22.79 0.43 14.15
CA MET A 229 -21.96 1.63 14.05
C MET A 229 -22.71 2.88 14.48
N LYS A 230 -23.97 3.04 14.04
CA LYS A 230 -24.81 4.16 14.47
C LYS A 230 -24.97 4.16 15.99
N ALA A 231 -25.34 3.02 16.58
CA ALA A 231 -25.49 2.90 18.02
C ALA A 231 -24.21 3.28 18.76
N LEU A 232 -23.06 2.84 18.25
CA LEU A 232 -21.75 3.15 18.79
C LEU A 232 -21.47 4.67 18.72
N CYS A 233 -21.62 5.28 17.54
CA CYS A 233 -21.43 6.72 17.36
C CYS A 233 -22.36 7.54 18.27
N ASP A 234 -23.65 7.17 18.35
CA ASP A 234 -24.62 7.86 19.22
C ASP A 234 -24.23 7.78 20.70
N THR A 235 -23.55 6.69 21.11
CA THR A 235 -23.07 6.53 22.50
C THR A 235 -21.77 7.25 22.77
N LEU A 236 -20.88 7.33 21.78
CA LEU A 236 -19.61 8.03 21.89
C LEU A 236 -19.76 9.54 21.79
N ALA A 237 -20.83 10.05 21.18
CA ALA A 237 -21.07 11.48 21.01
C ALA A 237 -21.00 12.26 22.33
N ASN A 238 -21.54 11.69 23.41
CA ASN A 238 -21.54 12.29 24.75
C ASN A 238 -20.51 11.65 25.70
N ASN A 239 -19.76 10.66 25.22
CA ASN A 239 -18.78 9.97 26.06
C ASN A 239 -17.56 10.87 26.27
N THR A 240 -17.15 11.01 27.52
CA THR A 240 -16.01 11.86 27.90
C THR A 240 -14.76 11.08 28.30
N PHE A 241 -14.84 9.74 28.35
CA PHE A 241 -13.76 8.87 28.79
C PHE A 241 -12.87 8.45 27.62
N VAL A 242 -13.46 8.03 26.50
CA VAL A 242 -12.76 7.48 25.35
C VAL A 242 -12.00 8.58 24.62
N GLN A 243 -10.68 8.42 24.55
CA GLN A 243 -9.76 9.26 23.79
C GLN A 243 -9.26 8.57 22.52
N LYS A 244 -9.13 7.23 22.58
CA LYS A 244 -8.59 6.42 21.48
C LYS A 244 -9.65 5.45 20.97
N LEU A 245 -10.04 5.63 19.71
CA LEU A 245 -11.02 4.79 19.03
C LEU A 245 -10.34 3.98 17.92
N ASP A 246 -10.40 2.66 18.03
CA ASP A 246 -9.77 1.75 17.09
C ASP A 246 -10.76 0.83 16.42
N LEU A 247 -11.00 1.10 15.14
CA LEU A 247 -11.96 0.41 14.30
C LEU A 247 -11.27 -0.37 13.19
N LYS A 248 -9.99 -0.70 13.35
CA LYS A 248 -9.21 -1.35 12.30
C LYS A 248 -9.86 -2.64 11.77
N ASP A 249 -9.74 -2.83 10.46
CA ASP A 249 -10.22 -3.99 9.70
C ASP A 249 -11.72 -4.28 9.91
N ASN A 250 -12.51 -3.22 10.10
CA ASN A 250 -13.98 -3.28 10.01
C ASN A 250 -14.44 -2.71 8.67
N LYS A 251 -15.17 -3.50 7.87
CA LYS A 251 -15.70 -3.01 6.60
C LYS A 251 -16.74 -1.91 6.82
N LEU A 252 -16.34 -0.64 6.71
CA LEU A 252 -17.22 0.50 6.92
C LEU A 252 -17.94 0.87 5.64
N THR A 253 -19.27 0.97 5.74
CA THR A 253 -20.09 1.46 4.63
C THR A 253 -20.05 3.00 4.58
N PRO A 254 -20.40 3.65 3.46
CA PRO A 254 -20.49 5.11 3.41
C PRO A 254 -21.45 5.70 4.45
N TYR A 255 -22.49 4.96 4.87
CA TYR A 255 -23.37 5.37 5.97
C TYR A 255 -22.66 5.32 7.32
N SER A 256 -21.83 4.30 7.55
CA SER A 256 -20.96 4.20 8.73
C SER A 256 -19.98 5.37 8.80
N CYS A 257 -19.40 5.77 7.66
CA CYS A 257 -18.55 6.95 7.58
C CYS A 257 -19.31 8.25 7.90
N LYS A 258 -20.59 8.35 7.48
CA LYS A 258 -21.43 9.49 7.87
C LYS A 258 -21.64 9.55 9.38
N TYR A 259 -21.96 8.42 10.04
CA TYR A 259 -22.12 8.40 11.49
C TYR A 259 -20.82 8.74 12.23
N LEU A 260 -19.67 8.31 11.71
CA LEU A 260 -18.37 8.72 12.23
C LEU A 260 -18.13 10.22 12.05
N ASN A 261 -18.49 10.78 10.90
CA ASN A 261 -18.41 12.21 10.66
C ASN A 261 -19.24 12.99 11.70
N ASP A 262 -20.49 12.60 11.89
CA ASP A 262 -21.40 13.25 12.83
C ASP A 262 -20.89 13.12 14.29
N LEU A 263 -20.31 11.97 14.64
CA LEU A 263 -19.64 11.76 15.93
C LEU A 263 -18.48 12.74 16.14
N LEU A 264 -17.57 12.85 15.18
CA LEU A 264 -16.35 13.66 15.31
C LEU A 264 -16.63 15.17 15.30
N LEU A 265 -17.76 15.61 14.75
CA LEU A 265 -18.18 17.01 14.82
C LEU A 265 -18.70 17.40 16.20
N VAL A 266 -19.24 16.45 16.96
CA VAL A 266 -19.84 16.68 18.28
C VAL A 266 -18.88 16.33 19.41
N ASN A 267 -18.17 15.21 19.28
CA ASN A 267 -17.29 14.71 20.33
C ASN A 267 -15.99 15.52 20.39
N ASN A 268 -15.63 15.93 21.60
CA ASN A 268 -14.45 16.72 21.88
C ASN A 268 -13.39 15.99 22.72
N THR A 269 -13.49 14.67 22.86
CA THR A 269 -12.57 13.86 23.68
C THR A 269 -11.69 12.93 22.88
N ILE A 270 -12.13 12.46 21.71
CA ILE A 270 -11.37 11.55 20.86
C ILE A 270 -10.19 12.31 20.23
N THR A 271 -8.98 11.88 20.57
CA THR A 271 -7.70 12.40 20.07
C THR A 271 -7.06 11.47 19.05
N ASP A 272 -7.36 10.17 19.10
CA ASP A 272 -6.76 9.16 18.23
C ASP A 272 -7.83 8.29 17.57
N LEU A 273 -7.82 8.25 16.24
CA LEU A 273 -8.77 7.45 15.46
C LEU A 273 -8.04 6.55 14.46
N SER A 274 -8.21 5.23 14.61
CA SER A 274 -7.76 4.25 13.61
C SER A 274 -8.93 3.67 12.82
N LEU A 275 -8.90 3.93 11.51
CA LEU A 275 -9.80 3.36 10.49
C LEU A 275 -9.01 2.47 9.52
N SER A 276 -7.83 1.99 9.91
CA SER A 276 -6.99 1.16 9.05
C SER A 276 -7.75 -0.05 8.49
N GLY A 277 -7.60 -0.37 7.20
CA GLY A 277 -8.24 -1.56 6.61
C GLY A 277 -9.77 -1.49 6.48
N CYS A 278 -10.39 -0.32 6.70
CA CYS A 278 -11.84 -0.20 6.75
C CYS A 278 -12.55 -0.14 5.39
N ARG A 279 -11.82 -0.14 4.27
CA ARG A 279 -12.35 -0.02 2.89
C ARG A 279 -13.30 1.18 2.71
N ILE A 280 -12.92 2.33 3.24
CA ILE A 280 -13.70 3.57 3.22
C ILE A 280 -14.08 3.97 1.78
N GLY A 281 -13.14 3.86 0.84
CA GLY A 281 -13.31 4.25 -0.55
C GLY A 281 -13.61 5.74 -0.76
N VAL A 282 -13.84 6.14 -2.01
CA VAL A 282 -14.11 7.54 -2.40
C VAL A 282 -15.35 8.09 -1.69
N ARG A 283 -16.46 7.35 -1.72
CA ARG A 283 -17.74 7.80 -1.14
C ARG A 283 -17.65 7.98 0.37
N GLY A 284 -16.93 7.10 1.06
CA GLY A 284 -16.69 7.23 2.50
C GLY A 284 -15.79 8.42 2.82
N ALA A 285 -14.73 8.64 2.03
CA ALA A 285 -13.81 9.76 2.19
C ALA A 285 -14.54 11.11 2.06
N LYS A 286 -15.41 11.24 1.06
CA LYS A 286 -16.29 12.40 0.89
C LYS A 286 -17.19 12.65 2.09
N LYS A 287 -17.64 11.59 2.77
CA LYS A 287 -18.49 11.72 3.97
C LYS A 287 -17.72 12.12 5.22
N LEU A 288 -16.41 11.82 5.29
CA LEU A 288 -15.55 12.19 6.41
C LEU A 288 -14.97 13.61 6.29
N TYR A 289 -15.18 14.28 5.15
CA TYR A 289 -14.59 15.58 4.86
C TYR A 289 -14.81 16.61 5.98
N ASN A 290 -16.07 16.87 6.36
CA ASN A 290 -16.41 17.93 7.33
C ASN A 290 -15.78 17.66 8.69
N ALA A 291 -15.87 16.42 9.17
CA ALA A 291 -15.25 16.02 10.42
C ALA A 291 -13.74 16.21 10.38
N ILE A 292 -13.06 15.82 9.31
CA ILE A 292 -11.61 16.01 9.21
C ILE A 292 -11.26 17.48 9.10
N SER A 293 -12.04 18.32 8.41
CA SER A 293 -11.71 19.74 8.24
C SER A 293 -11.99 20.60 9.47
N GLU A 294 -13.08 20.32 10.20
CA GLU A 294 -13.58 21.18 11.28
C GLU A 294 -13.21 20.67 12.68
N ASN A 295 -12.86 19.39 12.82
CA ASN A 295 -12.55 18.84 14.14
C ASN A 295 -11.26 19.46 14.72
N THR A 296 -11.33 19.83 15.99
CA THR A 296 -10.25 20.52 16.70
C THR A 296 -9.55 19.67 17.75
N THR A 297 -10.03 18.45 18.00
CA THR A 297 -9.63 17.60 19.12
C THR A 297 -8.77 16.41 18.67
N LEU A 298 -9.02 15.90 17.47
CA LEU A 298 -8.31 14.80 16.85
C LEU A 298 -6.87 15.22 16.54
N LYS A 299 -5.92 14.42 17.02
CA LYS A 299 -4.48 14.61 16.84
C LYS A 299 -3.88 13.58 15.90
N THR A 300 -4.36 12.34 15.96
CA THR A 300 -3.87 11.25 15.11
C THR A 300 -5.01 10.59 14.33
N LEU A 301 -4.80 10.41 13.03
CA LEU A 301 -5.75 9.77 12.13
C LEU A 301 -5.07 8.72 11.25
N ASP A 302 -5.49 7.47 11.38
CA ASP A 302 -5.00 6.36 10.57
C ASP A 302 -6.05 5.92 9.55
N LEU A 303 -5.78 6.24 8.28
CA LEU A 303 -6.56 5.88 7.10
C LEU A 303 -5.79 4.89 6.20
N SER A 304 -4.86 4.11 6.76
CA SER A 304 -4.10 3.13 5.98
C SER A 304 -5.02 2.04 5.40
N ARG A 305 -4.68 1.51 4.21
CA ARG A 305 -5.41 0.38 3.59
C ARG A 305 -6.92 0.64 3.43
N CYS A 306 -7.29 1.87 3.11
CA CYS A 306 -8.70 2.29 3.02
C CYS A 306 -9.24 2.33 1.58
N ASN A 307 -8.45 1.94 0.58
CA ASN A 307 -8.82 1.96 -0.84
C ASN A 307 -9.34 3.34 -1.29
N LEU A 308 -8.71 4.42 -0.83
CA LEU A 308 -9.17 5.77 -1.15
C LEU A 308 -9.07 6.08 -2.66
N GLY A 309 -7.98 5.66 -3.29
CA GLY A 309 -7.63 6.08 -4.65
C GLY A 309 -7.39 7.59 -4.74
N ASN A 310 -7.12 8.09 -5.96
CA ASN A 310 -6.81 9.51 -6.17
C ASN A 310 -7.98 10.44 -5.80
N GLU A 311 -9.22 10.09 -6.19
CA GLU A 311 -10.41 10.91 -5.91
C GLU A 311 -10.77 10.92 -4.42
N GLY A 312 -10.65 9.78 -3.74
CA GLY A 312 -10.85 9.73 -2.29
C GLY A 312 -9.79 10.53 -1.55
N PHE A 313 -8.54 10.45 -1.98
CA PHE A 313 -7.45 11.24 -1.42
C PHE A 313 -7.60 12.73 -1.67
N GLU A 314 -8.14 13.16 -2.81
CA GLU A 314 -8.46 14.58 -3.05
C GLU A 314 -9.34 15.15 -1.94
N HIS A 315 -10.43 14.45 -1.57
CA HIS A 315 -11.29 14.89 -0.47
C HIS A 315 -10.56 14.95 0.87
N ILE A 316 -9.75 13.93 1.19
CA ILE A 316 -8.99 13.90 2.44
C ILE A 316 -7.93 15.01 2.46
N ALA A 317 -7.18 15.18 1.37
CA ALA A 317 -6.15 16.20 1.24
C ALA A 317 -6.73 17.61 1.39
N SER A 318 -7.85 17.90 0.72
CA SER A 318 -8.54 19.20 0.86
C SER A 318 -9.02 19.44 2.30
N ALA A 319 -9.55 18.42 2.98
CA ALA A 319 -9.96 18.56 4.38
C ALA A 319 -8.75 18.82 5.31
N LEU A 320 -7.65 18.10 5.09
CA LEU A 320 -6.40 18.26 5.85
C LEU A 320 -5.71 19.60 5.60
N SER A 321 -5.85 20.19 4.41
CA SER A 321 -5.37 21.53 4.10
C SER A 321 -6.10 22.62 4.89
N ILE A 322 -7.33 22.34 5.35
CA ILE A 322 -8.12 23.27 6.17
C ILE A 322 -7.83 23.03 7.66
N ASN A 323 -7.68 21.76 8.07
CA ASN A 323 -7.46 21.42 9.46
C ASN A 323 -6.11 21.93 9.99
N GLN A 324 -6.14 22.65 11.12
CA GLN A 324 -4.96 23.25 11.75
C GLN A 324 -4.50 22.52 13.03
N ASN A 325 -5.24 21.52 13.51
CA ASN A 325 -5.03 20.86 14.80
C ASN A 325 -4.51 19.42 14.71
N LEU A 326 -4.78 18.74 13.58
CA LEU A 326 -4.34 17.38 13.34
C LEU A 326 -2.83 17.36 13.15
N GLU A 327 -2.16 16.42 13.83
CA GLU A 327 -0.70 16.37 13.89
C GLU A 327 -0.13 15.21 13.08
N SER A 328 -0.79 14.04 13.13
CA SER A 328 -0.30 12.82 12.50
C SER A 328 -1.36 12.16 11.62
N VAL A 329 -1.01 11.92 10.35
CA VAL A 329 -1.87 11.23 9.40
C VAL A 329 -1.14 10.06 8.76
N ASN A 330 -1.78 8.89 8.79
CA ASN A 330 -1.33 7.70 8.09
C ASN A 330 -2.22 7.40 6.87
N LEU A 331 -1.63 7.44 5.68
CA LEU A 331 -2.26 7.17 4.39
C LEU A 331 -1.56 6.02 3.63
N THR A 332 -0.87 5.13 4.35
CA THR A 332 -0.22 3.95 3.76
C THR A 332 -1.20 3.12 2.92
N ASP A 333 -0.75 2.66 1.75
CA ASP A 333 -1.48 1.67 0.94
C ASP A 333 -2.90 2.11 0.58
N ASN A 334 -3.02 3.23 -0.14
CA ASN A 334 -4.30 3.81 -0.56
C ASN A 334 -4.43 3.95 -2.09
N CYS A 335 -3.53 3.31 -2.85
CA CYS A 335 -3.49 3.36 -4.31
C CYS A 335 -3.40 4.80 -4.84
N LEU A 336 -2.53 5.62 -4.25
CA LEU A 336 -2.26 6.96 -4.75
C LEU A 336 -1.29 6.88 -5.94
N GLU A 337 -1.69 7.47 -7.07
CA GLU A 337 -0.96 7.42 -8.35
C GLU A 337 -0.71 8.84 -8.91
N LYS A 338 -0.23 8.96 -10.15
CA LYS A 338 0.22 10.21 -10.80
C LYS A 338 -0.71 11.43 -10.70
N ILE A 339 -2.03 11.22 -10.61
CA ILE A 339 -3.02 12.31 -10.62
C ILE A 339 -3.02 13.10 -9.29
N CYS A 340 -2.48 12.53 -8.21
CA CYS A 340 -2.54 13.15 -6.88
C CYS A 340 -1.50 14.27 -6.64
N SER A 341 -0.63 14.58 -7.61
CA SER A 341 0.49 15.54 -7.45
C SER A 341 0.05 16.91 -6.93
N LYS A 342 -1.06 17.45 -7.46
CA LYS A 342 -1.65 18.72 -7.01
C LYS A 342 -2.17 18.61 -5.58
N ASN A 343 -2.88 17.53 -5.26
CA ASN A 343 -3.43 17.31 -3.93
C ASN A 343 -2.35 17.13 -2.87
N VAL A 344 -1.24 16.45 -3.20
CA VAL A 344 -0.07 16.31 -2.33
C VAL A 344 0.59 17.66 -2.10
N ARG A 345 0.78 18.46 -3.16
CA ARG A 345 1.33 19.82 -3.03
C ARG A 345 0.47 20.68 -2.11
N ASP A 346 -0.85 20.68 -2.33
CA ASP A 346 -1.77 21.53 -1.59
C ASP A 346 -1.89 21.07 -0.13
N LEU A 347 -1.92 19.76 0.12
CA LEU A 347 -1.83 19.17 1.45
C LEU A 347 -0.59 19.68 2.20
N LEU A 348 0.59 19.58 1.58
CA LEU A 348 1.83 20.02 2.22
C LEU A 348 1.90 21.54 2.38
N THR A 349 1.34 22.30 1.43
CA THR A 349 1.39 23.77 1.48
C THR A 349 0.57 24.35 2.63
N TYR A 350 -0.60 23.78 2.91
CA TYR A 350 -1.59 24.41 3.80
C TYR A 350 -1.80 23.67 5.12
N SER A 351 -1.34 22.42 5.25
CA SER A 351 -1.54 21.65 6.48
C SER A 351 -0.53 21.99 7.58
N CYS A 352 -0.96 21.81 8.83
CA CYS A 352 -0.11 21.90 10.02
C CYS A 352 0.42 20.53 10.49
N LEU A 353 0.38 19.51 9.64
CA LEU A 353 0.81 18.16 9.99
C LEU A 353 2.29 18.14 10.38
N THR A 354 2.59 17.41 11.45
CA THR A 354 3.97 17.16 11.89
C THR A 354 4.46 15.79 11.41
N HIS A 355 3.56 14.84 11.19
CA HIS A 355 3.86 13.48 10.74
C HIS A 355 2.93 13.06 9.61
N LEU A 356 3.50 12.70 8.47
CA LEU A 356 2.75 12.22 7.30
C LEU A 356 3.35 10.91 6.79
N ASN A 357 2.52 9.87 6.71
CA ASN A 357 2.90 8.60 6.13
C ASN A 357 2.16 8.37 4.81
N LEU A 358 2.92 8.31 3.71
CA LEU A 358 2.46 8.06 2.34
C LEU A 358 3.08 6.77 1.77
N SER A 359 3.57 5.88 2.64
CA SER A 359 4.22 4.64 2.20
C SER A 359 3.29 3.71 1.42
N TRP A 360 3.88 2.81 0.63
CA TRP A 360 3.14 1.78 -0.11
C TRP A 360 2.11 2.35 -1.08
N ASN A 361 2.46 3.44 -1.76
CA ASN A 361 1.67 4.04 -2.84
C ASN A 361 2.49 4.01 -4.14
N SER A 362 1.99 4.63 -5.22
CA SER A 362 2.66 4.68 -6.52
C SER A 362 3.15 6.10 -6.84
N LEU A 363 3.87 6.71 -5.89
CA LEU A 363 4.35 8.11 -5.97
C LEU A 363 5.70 8.27 -6.69
N TYR A 364 5.96 7.46 -7.72
CA TYR A 364 7.22 7.49 -8.48
C TYR A 364 7.25 8.53 -9.61
N ASP A 365 6.10 9.14 -9.93
CA ASP A 365 5.99 10.08 -11.04
C ASP A 365 6.71 11.42 -10.76
N VAL A 366 7.35 11.97 -11.79
CA VAL A 366 8.14 13.21 -11.70
C VAL A 366 7.28 14.40 -11.25
N ASP A 367 6.05 14.51 -11.73
CA ASP A 367 5.17 15.62 -11.38
C ASP A 367 4.71 15.56 -9.93
N THR A 368 4.61 14.34 -9.37
CA THR A 368 4.35 14.14 -7.93
C THR A 368 5.50 14.69 -7.10
N TRP A 369 6.75 14.45 -7.52
CA TRP A 369 7.92 14.99 -6.83
C TRP A 369 8.10 16.51 -6.98
N LYS A 370 7.72 17.08 -8.12
CA LYS A 370 7.61 18.54 -8.25
C LYS A 370 6.61 19.09 -7.24
N GLY A 371 5.41 18.48 -7.18
CA GLY A 371 4.37 18.85 -6.22
C GLY A 371 4.83 18.73 -4.76
N LEU A 372 5.51 17.63 -4.40
CA LEU A 372 6.12 17.45 -3.07
C LEU A 372 7.07 18.60 -2.76
N VAL A 373 8.08 18.85 -3.61
CA VAL A 373 9.09 19.90 -3.38
C VAL A 373 8.47 21.29 -3.29
N ASP A 374 7.51 21.61 -4.16
CA ASP A 374 6.83 22.90 -4.17
C ASP A 374 6.00 23.11 -2.89
N GLY A 375 5.33 22.06 -2.40
CA GLY A 375 4.63 22.09 -1.12
C GLY A 375 5.59 22.22 0.07
N PHE A 376 6.67 21.46 0.08
CA PHE A 376 7.69 21.50 1.14
C PHE A 376 8.38 22.85 1.28
N ASN A 377 8.62 23.58 0.19
CA ASN A 377 9.24 24.90 0.26
C ASN A 377 8.39 25.92 1.05
N LYS A 378 7.09 25.66 1.19
CA LYS A 378 6.15 26.50 1.95
C LYS A 378 5.78 25.89 3.31
N ASN A 379 6.07 24.62 3.53
CA ASN A 379 5.69 23.92 4.75
C ASN A 379 6.72 24.18 5.87
N GLU A 380 6.22 24.66 7.01
CA GLU A 380 7.06 24.96 8.18
C GLU A 380 6.92 23.95 9.33
N THR A 381 5.95 23.04 9.24
CA THR A 381 5.46 22.22 10.36
C THR A 381 5.87 20.75 10.29
N LEU A 382 6.04 20.21 9.08
CA LEU A 382 6.23 18.78 8.84
C LEU A 382 7.65 18.34 9.22
N ARG A 383 7.72 17.43 10.19
CA ARG A 383 8.97 16.90 10.76
C ARG A 383 9.26 15.48 10.30
N SER A 384 8.23 14.66 10.11
CA SER A 384 8.37 13.27 9.70
C SER A 384 7.59 12.98 8.43
N LEU A 385 8.29 12.47 7.42
CA LEU A 385 7.71 12.03 6.16
C LEU A 385 8.13 10.59 5.86
N ASN A 386 7.16 9.73 5.61
CA ASN A 386 7.40 8.37 5.13
C ASN A 386 6.94 8.20 3.68
N LEU A 387 7.90 7.90 2.80
CA LEU A 387 7.72 7.62 1.37
C LEU A 387 8.27 6.23 1.00
N SER A 388 8.42 5.33 1.96
CA SER A 388 8.84 3.95 1.68
C SER A 388 7.87 3.22 0.75
N TRP A 389 8.31 2.19 0.04
CA TRP A 389 7.46 1.40 -0.86
C TRP A 389 6.71 2.23 -1.92
N ASN A 390 7.35 3.26 -2.51
CA ASN A 390 6.74 4.08 -3.56
C ASN A 390 7.34 3.86 -4.95
N ALA A 391 8.18 2.85 -5.10
CA ALA A 391 8.92 2.55 -6.34
C ALA A 391 9.74 3.76 -6.86
N LEU A 392 10.24 4.61 -5.96
CA LEU A 392 11.03 5.79 -6.32
C LEU A 392 12.31 5.38 -7.05
N ASP A 393 12.66 6.09 -8.13
CA ASP A 393 13.81 5.79 -8.99
C ASP A 393 14.67 7.04 -9.24
N LYS A 394 15.66 6.93 -10.14
CA LYS A 394 16.57 8.04 -10.49
C LYS A 394 15.87 9.33 -10.93
N GLN A 395 14.64 9.27 -11.42
CA GLN A 395 13.93 10.44 -11.95
C GLN A 395 13.54 11.42 -10.86
N CYS A 396 13.32 10.93 -9.62
CA CYS A 396 12.98 11.79 -8.49
C CYS A 396 14.21 12.43 -7.83
N LEU A 397 15.43 12.00 -8.14
CA LEU A 397 16.65 12.45 -7.46
C LEU A 397 16.91 13.97 -7.53
N PRO A 398 16.74 14.67 -8.68
CA PRO A 398 16.97 16.11 -8.69
C PRO A 398 16.06 16.85 -7.70
N HIS A 399 14.84 16.34 -7.53
CA HIS A 399 13.82 16.91 -6.65
C HIS A 399 14.08 16.51 -5.19
N LEU A 400 14.46 15.26 -4.93
CA LEU A 400 14.89 14.79 -3.62
C LEU A 400 16.14 15.53 -3.12
N CYS A 401 17.14 15.77 -3.97
CA CYS A 401 18.33 16.53 -3.59
C CYS A 401 17.98 17.98 -3.24
N LYS A 402 17.05 18.58 -3.99
CA LYS A 402 16.52 19.91 -3.67
C LYS A 402 15.83 19.90 -2.31
N LEU A 403 14.96 18.92 -2.06
CA LEU A 403 14.31 18.71 -0.77
C LEU A 403 15.32 18.58 0.37
N LEU A 404 16.28 17.65 0.28
CA LEU A 404 17.30 17.46 1.30
C LEU A 404 18.19 18.69 1.51
N SER A 405 18.45 19.48 0.46
CA SER A 405 19.28 20.68 0.58
C SER A 405 18.52 21.91 1.10
N SER A 406 17.21 22.02 0.81
CA SER A 406 16.38 23.19 1.17
C SER A 406 15.58 22.99 2.45
N SER A 407 15.27 21.74 2.83
CA SER A 407 14.42 21.44 3.97
C SER A 407 15.08 21.84 5.29
N LYS A 408 14.42 22.70 6.06
CA LYS A 408 14.90 23.11 7.39
C LYS A 408 14.23 22.34 8.54
N ASN A 409 13.07 21.74 8.29
CA ASN A 409 12.20 21.22 9.35
C ASN A 409 12.09 19.68 9.36
N ILE A 410 12.41 19.01 8.26
CA ILE A 410 12.31 17.54 8.19
C ILE A 410 13.39 16.92 9.07
N GLU A 411 12.96 16.29 10.14
CA GLU A 411 13.81 15.57 11.09
C GLU A 411 13.90 14.08 10.72
N LYS A 412 12.83 13.49 10.18
CA LYS A 412 12.75 12.07 9.85
C LYS A 412 12.24 11.85 8.43
N LEU A 413 13.06 11.20 7.61
CA LEU A 413 12.72 10.86 6.23
C LEU A 413 12.91 9.36 5.99
N ASP A 414 11.83 8.68 5.63
CA ASP A 414 11.87 7.25 5.27
C ASP A 414 11.69 7.07 3.77
N LEU A 415 12.73 6.52 3.14
CA LEU A 415 12.85 6.20 1.71
C LEU A 415 13.18 4.71 1.51
N SER A 416 12.96 3.88 2.52
CA SER A 416 13.22 2.44 2.45
C SER A 416 12.36 1.75 1.39
N TRP A 417 12.78 0.57 0.92
CA TRP A 417 12.01 -0.23 -0.05
C TRP A 417 11.63 0.54 -1.33
N ASN A 418 12.59 1.25 -1.90
CA ASN A 418 12.46 1.93 -3.18
C ASN A 418 13.46 1.34 -4.21
N ARG A 419 13.63 2.00 -5.36
CA ARG A 419 14.48 1.54 -6.47
C ARG A 419 15.77 2.36 -6.60
N PHE A 420 16.28 2.90 -5.48
CA PHE A 420 17.55 3.65 -5.49
C PHE A 420 18.74 2.71 -5.70
N THR A 421 19.53 3.01 -6.73
CA THR A 421 20.68 2.22 -7.15
C THR A 421 21.99 2.78 -6.61
N GLU A 422 23.09 2.07 -6.87
CA GLU A 422 24.46 2.47 -6.56
C GLU A 422 24.82 3.89 -7.04
N SER A 423 24.49 4.24 -8.29
CA SER A 423 24.78 5.58 -8.83
C SER A 423 24.00 6.69 -8.12
N ASP A 424 22.83 6.34 -7.59
CA ASP A 424 21.92 7.28 -6.94
C ASP A 424 22.41 7.60 -5.52
N ALA A 425 23.05 6.63 -4.86
CA ALA A 425 23.62 6.76 -3.52
C ALA A 425 24.64 7.91 -3.45
N GLY A 426 25.53 8.04 -4.44
CA GLY A 426 26.51 9.13 -4.49
C GLY A 426 25.87 10.52 -4.63
N ILE A 427 24.74 10.62 -5.32
CA ILE A 427 23.97 11.87 -5.47
C ILE A 427 23.29 12.23 -4.15
N ILE A 428 22.65 11.25 -3.50
CA ILE A 428 22.02 11.42 -2.17
C ILE A 428 23.09 11.80 -1.14
N ALA A 429 24.24 11.13 -1.13
CA ALA A 429 25.39 11.41 -0.28
C ALA A 429 25.86 12.87 -0.37
N LYS A 430 25.95 13.42 -1.60
CA LYS A 430 26.31 14.83 -1.82
C LYS A 430 25.24 15.82 -1.32
N ALA A 431 23.97 15.44 -1.34
CA ALA A 431 22.90 16.26 -0.76
C ALA A 431 22.92 16.19 0.78
N LEU A 432 23.14 15.00 1.35
CA LEU A 432 23.23 14.80 2.80
C LEU A 432 24.39 15.58 3.43
N SER A 433 25.52 15.72 2.71
CA SER A 433 26.65 16.49 3.23
C SER A 433 26.34 17.98 3.44
N LYS A 434 25.30 18.50 2.78
CA LYS A 434 24.83 19.89 2.90
C LYS A 434 23.67 20.06 3.90
N ASN A 435 23.00 18.97 4.27
CA ASN A 435 21.84 19.03 5.15
C ASN A 435 22.28 19.16 6.62
N SER A 436 21.57 20.01 7.36
CA SER A 436 21.82 20.28 8.79
C SER A 436 20.59 20.07 9.68
N SER A 437 19.48 19.57 9.15
CA SER A 437 18.19 19.44 9.85
C SER A 437 17.78 17.99 10.10
N LEU A 438 18.15 17.08 9.18
CA LEU A 438 17.74 15.69 9.18
C LEU A 438 18.43 14.91 10.30
N GLN A 439 17.62 14.26 11.13
CA GLN A 439 18.06 13.45 12.27
C GLN A 439 17.99 11.95 11.96
N GLU A 440 16.96 11.50 11.23
CA GLU A 440 16.79 10.09 10.86
C GLU A 440 16.57 9.95 9.36
N LEU A 441 17.38 9.11 8.73
CA LEU A 441 17.24 8.74 7.32
C LEU A 441 17.17 7.23 7.18
N TYR A 442 16.11 6.75 6.54
CA TYR A 442 15.96 5.33 6.24
C TYR A 442 16.09 5.12 4.73
N LEU A 443 17.09 4.34 4.34
CA LEU A 443 17.39 3.95 2.96
C LEU A 443 17.52 2.43 2.81
N GLY A 444 17.22 1.66 3.86
CA GLY A 444 17.24 0.21 3.85
C GLY A 444 16.38 -0.41 2.74
N ASN A 445 16.70 -1.64 2.37
CA ASN A 445 16.01 -2.42 1.34
C ASN A 445 15.93 -1.71 -0.03
N ASN A 446 16.92 -0.89 -0.35
CA ASN A 446 17.15 -0.35 -1.70
C ASN A 446 18.33 -1.08 -2.38
N PRO A 447 18.33 -1.21 -3.72
CA PRO A 447 19.43 -1.82 -4.47
C PRO A 447 20.69 -0.92 -4.57
N LEU A 448 21.13 -0.34 -3.46
CA LEU A 448 22.29 0.56 -3.36
C LEU A 448 23.63 -0.18 -3.56
N LYS A 449 23.63 -1.50 -3.34
CA LYS A 449 24.83 -2.36 -3.29
C LYS A 449 25.87 -1.84 -2.28
N ALA A 450 27.08 -2.39 -2.35
CA ALA A 450 28.14 -2.10 -1.41
C ALA A 450 28.89 -0.81 -1.71
N GLU A 451 29.06 -0.44 -2.98
CA GLU A 451 29.63 0.85 -3.35
C GLU A 451 28.74 2.00 -2.87
N GLY A 452 27.41 1.91 -3.06
CA GLY A 452 26.50 2.96 -2.61
C GLY A 452 26.46 3.13 -1.08
N ALA A 453 26.58 2.03 -0.33
CA ALA A 453 26.73 2.10 1.14
C ALA A 453 28.03 2.80 1.55
N SER A 454 29.15 2.49 0.87
CA SER A 454 30.44 3.14 1.09
C SER A 454 30.36 4.65 0.85
N ASP A 455 29.71 5.07 -0.23
CA ASP A 455 29.55 6.49 -0.58
C ASP A 455 28.73 7.28 0.45
N LEU A 456 27.61 6.69 0.91
CA LEU A 456 26.77 7.30 1.95
C LEU A 456 27.53 7.45 3.27
N ILE A 457 28.27 6.41 3.68
CA ILE A 457 29.05 6.44 4.92
C ILE A 457 30.22 7.41 4.80
N HIS A 458 30.89 7.47 3.65
CA HIS A 458 31.96 8.41 3.39
C HIS A 458 31.47 9.87 3.48
N ALA A 459 30.28 10.19 2.95
CA ALA A 459 29.70 11.53 3.05
C ALA A 459 29.36 11.96 4.49
N LEU A 460 29.09 11.00 5.39
CA LEU A 460 28.84 11.27 6.81
C LEU A 460 30.11 11.50 7.63
N THR A 461 31.29 11.32 7.03
CA THR A 461 32.56 11.62 7.70
C THR A 461 32.63 13.11 8.12
N PRO A 462 33.24 13.42 9.28
CA PRO A 462 33.29 14.78 9.81
C PRO A 462 33.93 15.82 8.87
N LYS A 463 34.79 15.38 7.94
CA LYS A 463 35.41 16.24 6.93
C LYS A 463 34.41 16.76 5.91
N LEU A 464 33.41 15.95 5.54
CA LEU A 464 32.45 16.26 4.48
C LEU A 464 31.14 16.83 5.03
N SER A 465 30.74 16.42 6.23
CA SER A 465 29.47 16.84 6.84
C SER A 465 29.65 17.30 8.30
N PRO A 466 30.39 18.38 8.57
CA PRO A 466 30.66 18.83 9.94
C PRO A 466 29.39 19.26 10.69
N ASN A 467 28.41 19.84 9.97
CA ASN A 467 27.18 20.39 10.56
C ASN A 467 26.01 19.39 10.59
N SER A 468 26.25 18.13 10.27
CA SER A 468 25.19 17.12 10.21
C SER A 468 24.75 16.74 11.62
N VAL A 469 23.45 16.87 11.87
CA VAL A 469 22.76 16.48 13.13
C VAL A 469 22.19 15.05 13.07
N LEU A 470 22.56 14.28 12.04
CA LEU A 470 22.05 12.94 11.81
C LEU A 470 22.37 12.03 13.00
N ARG A 471 21.34 11.38 13.53
CA ARG A 471 21.38 10.43 14.64
C ARG A 471 21.24 9.00 14.15
N LEU A 472 20.50 8.78 13.07
CA LEU A 472 20.27 7.45 12.51
C LEU A 472 20.39 7.47 10.99
N LEU A 473 21.27 6.63 10.47
CA LEU A 473 21.25 6.20 9.08
C LEU A 473 20.89 4.71 9.05
N ASP A 474 19.69 4.40 8.57
CA ASP A 474 19.26 3.02 8.40
C ASP A 474 19.52 2.52 6.97
N LEU A 475 20.43 1.55 6.86
CA LEU A 475 20.79 0.82 5.65
C LEU A 475 20.51 -0.68 5.86
N GLU A 476 19.38 -1.03 6.48
CA GLU A 476 18.93 -2.41 6.62
C GLU A 476 18.98 -3.13 5.27
N ASN A 477 19.49 -4.37 5.26
CA ASN A 477 19.64 -5.19 4.06
C ASN A 477 20.50 -4.56 2.94
N VAL A 478 21.32 -3.56 3.27
CA VAL A 478 22.38 -3.05 2.40
C VAL A 478 23.73 -3.46 2.98
N TRP A 479 24.54 -4.11 2.16
CA TRP A 479 25.83 -4.67 2.57
C TRP A 479 26.95 -3.72 2.21
N ALA A 480 27.93 -3.51 3.08
CA ALA A 480 29.09 -2.66 2.82
C ALA A 480 30.36 -3.49 2.55
N LYS A 481 31.33 -2.94 1.84
CA LYS A 481 32.67 -3.53 1.70
C LYS A 481 33.51 -3.26 2.96
N LYS A 482 34.63 -3.98 3.09
CA LYS A 482 35.57 -3.84 4.24
C LYS A 482 36.29 -2.48 4.26
N ASP A 483 36.35 -1.79 3.14
CA ASP A 483 36.90 -0.44 2.97
C ASP A 483 36.18 0.62 3.81
N VAL A 484 34.96 0.35 4.28
CA VAL A 484 34.17 1.29 5.10
C VAL A 484 34.59 1.32 6.57
N LEU A 485 35.33 0.31 7.06
CA LEU A 485 35.74 0.22 8.47
C LEU A 485 36.46 1.47 9.00
N PRO A 486 37.46 2.06 8.30
CA PRO A 486 38.12 3.27 8.77
C PRO A 486 37.17 4.48 8.88
N ASN A 487 36.20 4.60 7.96
CA ASN A 487 35.19 5.66 8.00
C ASN A 487 34.27 5.48 9.21
N LEU A 488 33.85 4.24 9.50
CA LEU A 488 33.02 3.91 10.66
C LEU A 488 33.75 4.17 11.98
N GLU A 489 35.03 3.84 12.08
CA GLU A 489 35.86 4.14 13.25
C GLU A 489 35.98 5.66 13.46
N THR A 490 36.22 6.41 12.39
CA THR A 490 36.28 7.87 12.41
C THR A 490 34.95 8.48 12.88
N ILE A 491 33.84 7.99 12.34
CA ILE A 491 32.49 8.43 12.73
C ILE A 491 32.21 8.08 14.19
N LYS A 492 32.56 6.88 14.64
CA LYS A 492 32.35 6.45 16.03
C LYS A 492 33.12 7.32 17.03
N MET A 493 34.34 7.77 16.68
CA MET A 493 35.13 8.65 17.55
C MET A 493 34.63 10.10 17.56
N LEU A 494 34.25 10.64 16.41
CA LEU A 494 33.95 12.08 16.25
C LEU A 494 32.46 12.42 16.28
N LYS A 495 31.59 11.45 16.01
CA LYS A 495 30.12 11.55 16.03
C LYS A 495 29.50 10.35 16.77
N PRO A 496 29.72 10.20 18.09
CA PRO A 496 29.25 9.04 18.85
C PRO A 496 27.71 8.94 18.92
N TRP A 497 26.98 10.01 18.62
CA TRP A 497 25.51 10.03 18.58
C TRP A 497 24.93 9.43 17.29
N LEU A 498 25.73 9.26 16.23
CA LEU A 498 25.27 8.74 14.95
C LEU A 498 25.32 7.21 14.96
N THR A 499 24.14 6.60 14.84
CA THR A 499 23.96 5.16 14.66
C THR A 499 23.80 4.84 13.19
N ILE A 500 24.56 3.87 12.69
CA ILE A 500 24.47 3.39 11.30
C ILE A 500 24.09 1.91 11.34
N ASN A 501 22.87 1.60 10.89
CA ASN A 501 22.41 0.22 10.76
C ASN A 501 22.82 -0.30 9.39
N LEU A 502 23.57 -1.40 9.32
CA LEU A 502 23.98 -2.05 8.07
C LEU A 502 23.46 -3.47 8.03
N GLY A 503 23.12 -3.97 6.83
CA GLY A 503 22.79 -5.36 6.62
C GLY A 503 23.96 -6.32 6.88
N GLY A 504 25.19 -5.83 6.72
CA GLY A 504 26.41 -6.57 7.03
C GLY A 504 27.63 -6.00 6.31
N ILE A 505 28.81 -6.54 6.64
CA ILE A 505 30.05 -6.24 5.93
C ILE A 505 30.44 -7.47 5.12
N LEU A 506 30.60 -7.31 3.81
CA LEU A 506 31.15 -8.32 2.91
C LEU A 506 32.58 -8.63 3.37
N SER A 507 32.73 -9.75 4.08
CA SER A 507 34.03 -10.38 4.25
C SER A 507 34.39 -11.09 2.94
N ASN A 508 35.66 -11.07 2.55
CA ASN A 508 36.16 -11.89 1.45
C ASN A 508 35.96 -13.36 1.86
N TYR A 509 34.81 -13.93 1.56
CA TYR A 509 34.59 -15.35 1.66
C TYR A 509 35.23 -15.94 0.40
N PRO A 510 36.41 -16.60 0.47
CA PRO A 510 36.87 -17.38 -0.65
C PRO A 510 35.82 -18.46 -0.88
N VAL A 511 35.17 -18.46 -2.04
CA VAL A 511 34.35 -19.59 -2.47
C VAL A 511 35.33 -20.76 -2.60
N VAL A 512 35.35 -21.65 -1.61
CA VAL A 512 36.15 -22.86 -1.67
C VAL A 512 35.47 -23.75 -2.70
N GLU A 513 35.96 -23.71 -3.94
CA GLU A 513 35.47 -24.60 -4.99
C GLU A 513 35.60 -26.06 -4.52
N PRO A 514 34.60 -26.92 -4.82
CA PRO A 514 34.69 -28.33 -4.46
C PRO A 514 35.92 -28.96 -5.13
N ASN A 515 36.82 -29.53 -4.34
CA ASN A 515 38.02 -30.19 -4.88
C ASN A 515 37.60 -31.41 -5.72
N VAL A 516 37.63 -31.25 -7.05
CA VAL A 516 37.19 -32.25 -8.03
C VAL A 516 37.92 -33.58 -7.85
N LYS A 517 39.23 -33.55 -7.56
CA LYS A 517 40.05 -34.76 -7.33
C LYS A 517 39.52 -35.57 -6.15
N ARG A 518 39.17 -34.89 -5.06
CA ARG A 518 38.60 -35.51 -3.86
C ARG A 518 37.26 -36.20 -4.14
N ILE A 519 36.40 -35.56 -4.93
CA ILE A 519 35.09 -36.09 -5.31
C ILE A 519 35.24 -37.36 -6.16
N LEU A 520 36.15 -37.33 -7.15
CA LEU A 520 36.42 -38.48 -8.01
C LEU A 520 36.93 -39.69 -7.21
N LEU A 521 37.84 -39.49 -6.26
CA LEU A 521 38.37 -40.58 -5.43
C LEU A 521 37.32 -41.16 -4.48
N LYS A 522 36.44 -40.33 -3.90
CA LYS A 522 35.28 -40.79 -3.11
C LYS A 522 34.36 -41.67 -3.96
N ARG A 523 34.05 -41.24 -5.19
CA ARG A 523 33.24 -42.01 -6.13
C ARG A 523 33.90 -43.33 -6.54
N ALA A 524 35.21 -43.34 -6.76
CA ALA A 524 35.96 -44.55 -7.08
C ALA A 524 35.95 -45.59 -5.96
N ASN A 525 36.12 -45.16 -4.71
CA ASN A 525 36.00 -46.04 -3.53
C ASN A 525 34.60 -46.65 -3.42
N TYR A 526 33.56 -45.85 -3.69
CA TYR A 526 32.16 -46.29 -3.66
C TYR A 526 31.84 -47.31 -4.77
N GLU A 527 32.16 -47.00 -6.03
CA GLU A 527 31.89 -47.87 -7.19
C GLU A 527 32.64 -49.22 -7.05
N ALA A 528 33.87 -49.20 -6.54
CA ALA A 528 34.66 -50.42 -6.33
C ALA A 528 34.06 -51.37 -5.27
N MET A 529 33.28 -50.86 -4.32
CA MET A 529 32.60 -51.62 -3.25
C MET A 529 31.13 -51.95 -3.55
N LEU A 530 30.54 -51.33 -4.57
CA LEU A 530 29.15 -51.50 -5.00
C LEU A 530 28.74 -52.96 -5.35
N PRO A 531 29.60 -53.86 -5.88
CA PRO A 531 29.17 -55.19 -6.30
C PRO A 531 28.54 -56.01 -5.16
N LYS A 532 27.35 -56.60 -5.42
CA LYS A 532 26.58 -57.39 -4.42
C LYS A 532 27.31 -58.65 -3.94
N LYS A 533 28.11 -59.29 -4.80
CA LYS A 533 28.86 -60.52 -4.46
C LYS A 533 30.17 -60.16 -3.74
N LYS A 534 30.38 -60.66 -2.51
CA LYS A 534 31.63 -60.42 -1.72
C LYS A 534 32.92 -60.72 -2.47
N LYS A 535 32.93 -61.73 -3.36
CA LYS A 535 34.10 -62.09 -4.20
C LYS A 535 34.46 -61.04 -5.26
N GLN A 536 33.56 -60.12 -5.58
CA GLN A 536 33.72 -59.09 -6.62
C GLN A 536 34.00 -57.70 -6.05
N ARG A 537 33.89 -57.51 -4.73
CA ARG A 537 34.25 -56.24 -4.08
C ARG A 537 35.76 -56.15 -4.00
N ARG A 538 36.32 -55.05 -4.50
CA ARG A 538 37.76 -54.77 -4.46
C ARG A 538 37.92 -53.39 -3.87
N ASN A 539 38.83 -53.24 -2.90
CA ASN A 539 39.12 -51.93 -2.35
C ASN A 539 39.97 -51.16 -3.36
N PHE A 540 39.48 -49.99 -3.78
CA PHE A 540 40.20 -49.12 -4.70
C PHE A 540 41.52 -48.62 -4.09
N GLY A 541 41.60 -48.43 -2.77
CA GLY A 541 42.86 -48.10 -2.09
C GLY A 541 43.96 -49.15 -2.25
N HIS A 542 43.61 -50.44 -2.28
CA HIS A 542 44.61 -51.49 -2.56
C HIS A 542 45.11 -51.46 -4.01
N PHE A 543 44.27 -51.04 -4.95
CA PHE A 543 44.70 -50.81 -6.33
C PHE A 543 45.69 -49.65 -6.41
N ILE A 544 45.38 -48.53 -5.75
CA ILE A 544 46.28 -47.36 -5.68
C ILE A 544 47.62 -47.73 -5.03
N MET A 545 47.62 -48.54 -3.97
CA MET A 545 48.85 -49.03 -3.33
C MET A 545 49.66 -50.01 -4.21
N SER A 546 49.04 -50.63 -5.21
CA SER A 546 49.71 -51.55 -6.14
C SER A 546 50.39 -50.84 -7.33
N LEU A 547 50.24 -49.52 -7.45
CA LEU A 547 50.85 -48.71 -8.51
C LEU A 547 52.36 -48.57 -8.28
N THR A 548 53.11 -48.48 -9.38
CA THR A 548 54.59 -48.56 -9.41
C THR A 548 55.27 -47.19 -9.40
N ASP A 549 54.55 -46.13 -9.01
CA ASP A 549 55.02 -44.75 -8.86
C ASP A 549 55.76 -44.22 -10.11
N LYS A 550 55.28 -44.65 -11.30
CA LYS A 550 55.81 -44.27 -12.61
C LYS A 550 54.68 -43.76 -13.51
N ASN A 551 55.03 -42.87 -14.43
CA ASN A 551 54.10 -42.43 -15.47
C ASN A 551 53.76 -43.58 -16.41
N ILE A 552 52.46 -43.78 -16.68
CA ILE A 552 52.01 -44.83 -17.59
C ILE A 552 51.04 -44.28 -18.64
N SER A 553 50.98 -44.95 -19.80
CA SER A 553 49.99 -44.59 -20.82
C SER A 553 48.56 -44.90 -20.34
N ARG A 554 47.59 -44.16 -20.87
CA ARG A 554 46.15 -44.35 -20.56
C ARG A 554 45.66 -45.77 -20.85
N ALA A 555 46.14 -46.36 -21.95
CA ALA A 555 45.85 -47.75 -22.31
C ALA A 555 46.37 -48.74 -21.25
N ASN A 556 47.60 -48.54 -20.76
CA ASN A 556 48.18 -49.39 -19.72
C ASN A 556 47.46 -49.21 -18.38
N PHE A 557 46.97 -48.01 -18.06
CA PHE A 557 46.21 -47.76 -16.83
C PHE A 557 44.86 -48.49 -16.86
N MET A 558 44.14 -48.44 -17.99
CA MET A 558 42.93 -49.23 -18.18
C MET A 558 43.19 -50.74 -18.07
N GLN A 559 44.32 -51.23 -18.58
CA GLN A 559 44.72 -52.63 -18.41
C GLN A 559 44.99 -52.98 -16.94
N LEU A 560 45.60 -52.09 -16.16
CA LEU A 560 45.81 -52.31 -14.72
C LEU A 560 44.49 -52.36 -13.93
N VAL A 561 43.55 -51.45 -14.22
CA VAL A 561 42.21 -51.45 -13.60
C VAL A 561 41.47 -52.76 -13.90
N LYS A 562 41.53 -53.23 -15.16
CA LYS A 562 40.98 -54.53 -15.58
C LYS A 562 41.68 -55.71 -14.91
N LYS A 563 43.01 -55.70 -14.84
CA LYS A 563 43.82 -56.75 -14.18
C LYS A 563 43.51 -56.87 -12.69
N PHE A 564 43.23 -55.75 -12.01
CA PHE A 564 42.83 -55.74 -10.60
C PHE A 564 41.35 -56.15 -10.39
N ASN A 565 40.59 -56.36 -11.48
CA ASN A 565 39.15 -56.65 -11.48
C ASN A 565 38.32 -55.59 -10.74
N LEU A 566 38.69 -54.31 -10.85
CA LEU A 566 37.88 -53.20 -10.34
C LEU A 566 36.70 -52.94 -11.27
N LYS A 567 35.49 -52.89 -10.70
CA LYS A 567 34.26 -52.54 -11.44
C LYS A 567 33.98 -51.04 -11.29
N LEU A 568 34.70 -50.23 -12.06
CA LEU A 568 34.48 -48.79 -12.17
C LEU A 568 33.76 -48.47 -13.49
N SER A 569 32.96 -47.42 -13.50
CA SER A 569 32.34 -46.89 -14.73
C SER A 569 33.42 -46.35 -15.68
N ALA A 570 33.20 -46.48 -16.99
CA ALA A 570 34.16 -46.02 -18.00
C ALA A 570 34.39 -44.50 -17.89
N SER A 571 33.32 -43.73 -17.70
CA SER A 571 33.38 -42.28 -17.50
C SER A 571 34.23 -41.88 -16.30
N LEU A 572 34.13 -42.60 -15.18
CA LEU A 572 34.91 -42.31 -13.98
C LEU A 572 36.40 -42.60 -14.19
N ILE A 573 36.74 -43.67 -14.91
CA ILE A 573 38.13 -43.97 -15.25
C ILE A 573 38.69 -42.83 -16.10
N ASP A 574 37.95 -42.36 -17.11
CA ASP A 574 38.37 -41.25 -17.97
C ASP A 574 38.53 -39.94 -17.19
N GLU A 575 37.59 -39.62 -16.29
CA GLU A 575 37.66 -38.45 -15.39
C GLU A 575 38.87 -38.50 -14.46
N ILE A 576 39.19 -39.68 -13.89
CA ILE A 576 40.39 -39.86 -13.05
C ILE A 576 41.66 -39.71 -13.90
N MET A 577 41.69 -40.29 -15.09
CA MET A 577 42.85 -40.16 -15.99
C MET A 577 43.07 -38.70 -16.42
N ASN A 578 42.00 -37.91 -16.58
CA ASN A 578 42.08 -36.48 -16.87
C ASN A 578 42.57 -35.68 -15.65
N ALA A 579 42.06 -35.98 -14.45
CA ALA A 579 42.40 -35.27 -13.22
C ALA A 579 43.85 -35.46 -12.75
N PHE A 580 44.51 -36.55 -13.15
CA PHE A 580 45.89 -36.91 -12.78
C PHE A 580 46.79 -37.10 -14.02
N THR A 581 46.75 -36.13 -14.94
CA THR A 581 47.53 -36.17 -16.17
C THR A 581 49.00 -35.76 -15.93
N GLY A 582 49.92 -36.63 -16.34
CA GLY A 582 51.36 -36.40 -16.38
C GLY A 582 51.86 -35.94 -17.78
N PRO A 583 53.17 -35.72 -17.94
CA PRO A 583 53.75 -35.24 -19.20
C PRO A 583 53.49 -36.20 -20.37
N LYS A 584 53.25 -35.64 -21.58
CA LYS A 584 53.00 -36.39 -22.82
C LYS A 584 51.77 -37.33 -22.77
N ASN A 585 50.65 -36.86 -22.20
CA ASN A 585 49.39 -37.61 -22.13
C ASN A 585 49.50 -38.97 -21.40
N THR A 586 50.38 -39.01 -20.39
CA THR A 586 50.52 -40.14 -19.47
C THR A 586 49.76 -39.85 -18.18
N ILE A 587 49.58 -40.84 -17.32
CA ILE A 587 48.94 -40.69 -16.00
C ILE A 587 50.03 -40.72 -14.95
N ASP A 588 50.06 -39.70 -14.10
CA ASP A 588 50.99 -39.62 -12.98
C ASP A 588 50.47 -40.45 -11.81
N GLN A 589 50.98 -41.68 -11.72
CA GLN A 589 50.63 -42.60 -10.63
C GLN A 589 51.09 -42.08 -9.27
N THR A 590 52.20 -41.34 -9.23
CA THR A 590 52.79 -40.82 -8.00
C THR A 590 51.90 -39.73 -7.44
N GLN A 591 51.44 -38.80 -8.28
CA GLN A 591 50.50 -37.76 -7.89
C GLN A 591 49.14 -38.34 -7.45
N LEU A 592 48.63 -39.33 -8.19
CA LEU A 592 47.38 -40.03 -7.83
C LEU A 592 47.49 -40.73 -6.47
N LYS A 593 48.62 -41.40 -6.21
CA LYS A 593 48.85 -42.15 -4.97
C LYS A 593 49.07 -41.23 -3.77
N LEU A 594 49.87 -40.17 -3.93
CA LEU A 594 50.10 -39.17 -2.87
C LEU A 594 48.80 -38.47 -2.47
N PHE A 595 48.03 -37.97 -3.45
CA PHE A 595 46.76 -37.31 -3.18
C PHE A 595 45.72 -38.26 -2.56
N TYR A 596 45.74 -39.54 -2.93
CA TYR A 596 44.88 -40.55 -2.29
C TYR A 596 45.30 -40.82 -0.83
N LEU A 597 46.60 -40.84 -0.53
CA LEU A 597 47.10 -41.04 0.83
C LEU A 597 46.87 -39.83 1.74
N GLU A 598 46.91 -38.61 1.20
CA GLU A 598 46.53 -37.40 1.92
C GLU A 598 45.05 -37.43 2.35
N GLU A 599 44.17 -37.90 1.47
CA GLU A 599 42.72 -38.00 1.76
C GLU A 599 42.34 -39.26 2.57
N TYR A 600 43.09 -40.36 2.45
CA TYR A 600 42.83 -41.65 3.10
C TYR A 600 44.09 -42.26 3.73
N PRO A 601 44.61 -41.68 4.82
CA PRO A 601 45.88 -42.08 5.44
C PRO A 601 45.88 -43.50 6.03
N GLU A 602 44.70 -44.06 6.35
CA GLU A 602 44.56 -45.42 6.92
C GLU A 602 44.71 -46.56 5.90
N THR A 603 44.93 -46.24 4.62
CA THR A 603 45.01 -47.23 3.54
C THR A 603 46.31 -48.05 3.67
N THR A 604 46.21 -49.30 4.16
CA THR A 604 47.37 -50.20 4.29
C THR A 604 47.54 -51.15 3.11
N ALA A 605 48.79 -51.44 2.75
CA ALA A 605 49.13 -52.46 1.76
C ALA A 605 49.10 -53.86 2.41
N LYS A 606 48.06 -54.67 2.15
CA LYS A 606 48.09 -56.11 2.44
C LYS A 606 48.49 -56.89 1.18
N PRO A 607 49.44 -57.84 1.26
CA PRO A 607 49.88 -58.60 0.08
C PRO A 607 48.79 -59.54 -0.45
N LEU A 608 48.65 -59.58 -1.78
CA LEU A 608 47.79 -60.52 -2.51
C LEU A 608 48.26 -61.97 -2.26
N THR A 609 47.52 -62.73 -1.45
CA THR A 609 47.75 -64.18 -1.34
C THR A 609 47.18 -64.89 -2.58
N LEU A 610 48.06 -65.21 -3.53
CA LEU A 610 47.76 -66.13 -4.64
C LEU A 610 47.54 -67.54 -4.08
N LYS A 611 46.31 -68.05 -4.14
CA LYS A 611 46.01 -69.43 -3.77
C LYS A 611 46.67 -70.40 -4.76
N LYS A 612 47.60 -71.23 -4.27
CA LYS A 612 48.22 -72.35 -5.00
C LYS A 612 47.13 -73.27 -5.60
N LYS A 613 47.26 -73.61 -6.89
CA LYS A 613 46.44 -74.62 -7.59
C LYS A 613 46.53 -75.97 -6.84
N LYS A 614 45.39 -76.57 -6.48
CA LYS A 614 45.33 -77.96 -6.02
C LYS A 614 45.47 -78.90 -7.23
N LEU A 615 46.57 -79.64 -7.29
CA LEU A 615 46.70 -80.84 -8.13
C LEU A 615 45.71 -81.90 -7.63
N LYS A 616 44.93 -82.49 -8.54
CA LYS A 616 44.05 -83.63 -8.24
C LYS A 616 44.89 -84.91 -8.13
N PRO A 617 44.65 -85.81 -7.16
CA PRO A 617 45.21 -87.14 -7.21
C PRO A 617 44.40 -88.00 -8.18
N VAL A 618 45.11 -88.68 -9.07
CA VAL A 618 44.62 -89.78 -9.90
C VAL A 618 44.31 -90.95 -8.96
N LYS A 619 43.12 -91.56 -9.09
CA LYS A 619 42.86 -92.89 -8.52
C LYS A 619 42.96 -93.89 -9.67
N THR A 620 43.87 -94.85 -9.49
CA THR A 620 43.91 -96.15 -10.18
C THR A 620 42.64 -96.94 -9.94
#